data_AF-A0A240UAC0-F1
#
_entry.id   AF-A0A240UAC0-F1
#
_cell.length_a   1.000
_cell.length_b   1.000
_cell.length_c   1.000
_cell.angle_alpha   90.00
_cell.angle_beta   90.00
_cell.angle_gamma   90.00
#
_symmetry.space_group_name_H-M   'P 1'
#
loop_
_entity.id
_entity.type
_entity.pdbx_description
1 polymer ?
#
loop_
_entity_poly.entity_id
_entity_poly.type
_entity_poly.pdbx_seq_one_letter_code
_entity_poly.pdbx_strand_id
1 'polypeptide(L)'
;MLRKLSAIALAVSFLAMATSGLLMFVIEKPSFTIQMHPVHKLFGLVMVVAASIHIWFNFRGLKAHLQNHKAAIFGGVLVVALVLLYAVAINNKLPDDLAQQMDSAAAAAEQKK
;
A
#
# COMPACT_ATOMS: atom_id res chain seq x y z
N MET A 1 3.54 -2.11 26.16
CA MET A 1 4.66 -2.00 25.20
C MET A 1 4.19 -2.15 23.75
N LEU A 2 3.33 -3.14 23.44
CA LEU A 2 2.79 -3.37 22.09
C LEU A 2 2.22 -2.12 21.40
N ARG A 3 1.44 -1.28 22.11
CA ARG A 3 0.93 0.00 21.57
C ARG A 3 2.03 0.97 21.08
N LYS A 4 3.17 1.03 21.78
CA LYS A 4 4.29 1.88 21.39
C LYS A 4 5.06 1.27 20.21
N LEU A 5 5.27 -0.05 20.26
CA LEU A 5 5.93 -0.78 19.17
C LEU A 5 5.12 -0.73 17.88
N SER A 6 3.79 -0.82 17.93
CA SER A 6 2.94 -0.72 16.74
C SER A 6 3.00 0.67 16.12
N ALA A 7 3.09 1.74 16.93
CA ALA A 7 3.27 3.10 16.42
C ALA A 7 4.63 3.27 15.71
N ILE A 8 5.72 2.74 16.29
CA ILE A 8 7.05 2.79 15.66
C ILE A 8 7.07 1.96 14.37
N ALA A 9 6.54 0.74 14.40
CA ALA A 9 6.44 -0.12 13.23
C ALA A 9 5.60 0.52 12.12
N LEU A 10 4.49 1.17 12.47
CA LEU A 10 3.66 1.92 11.53
C LEU A 10 4.43 3.09 10.89
N ALA A 11 5.18 3.86 11.69
CA ALA A 11 5.97 4.98 11.17
C ALA A 11 7.08 4.52 10.22
N VAL A 12 7.84 3.48 10.60
CA VAL A 12 8.93 2.94 9.76
C VAL A 12 8.39 2.34 8.48
N SER A 13 7.32 1.52 8.57
CA SER A 13 6.69 0.93 7.38
C SER A 13 6.05 1.98 6.48
N PHE A 14 5.49 3.06 7.03
CA PHE A 14 5.04 4.22 6.26
C PHE A 14 6.14 4.88 5.46
N LEU A 15 7.27 5.15 6.09
CA LEU A 15 8.41 5.72 5.38
C LEU A 15 8.90 4.80 4.27
N ALA A 16 9.04 3.50 4.54
CA ALA A 16 9.44 2.51 3.55
C ALA A 16 8.47 2.43 2.37
N MET A 17 7.17 2.40 2.61
CA MET A 17 6.13 2.36 1.57
C MET A 17 6.09 3.64 0.73
N ALA A 18 6.11 4.80 1.38
CA ALA A 18 6.06 6.09 0.71
C ALA A 18 7.29 6.29 -0.19
N THR A 19 8.49 6.04 0.34
CA THR A 19 9.73 6.23 -0.42
C THR A 19 9.90 5.20 -1.53
N SER A 20 9.60 3.91 -1.29
CA SER A 20 9.66 2.90 -2.35
C SER A 20 8.62 3.14 -3.45
N GLY A 21 7.40 3.55 -3.08
CA GLY A 21 6.36 3.95 -4.04
C GLY A 21 6.79 5.15 -4.89
N LEU A 22 7.33 6.20 -4.26
CA LEU A 22 7.87 7.37 -4.95
C LEU A 22 9.02 7.00 -5.89
N LEU A 23 9.94 6.14 -5.47
CA LEU A 23 11.03 5.68 -6.35
C LEU A 23 10.49 4.92 -7.56
N MET A 24 9.51 4.03 -7.38
CA MET A 24 8.88 3.33 -8.51
C MET A 24 8.16 4.29 -9.46
N PHE A 25 7.51 5.33 -8.92
CA PHE A 25 6.85 6.37 -9.70
C PHE A 25 7.84 7.25 -10.47
N VAL A 26 8.94 7.68 -9.84
CA VAL A 26 9.92 8.60 -10.45
C VAL A 26 10.81 7.89 -11.48
N ILE A 27 11.22 6.65 -11.22
CA ILE A 27 12.09 5.91 -12.15
C ILE A 27 11.28 5.35 -13.33
N GLU A 28 10.01 5.01 -13.11
CA GLU A 28 9.05 4.63 -14.15
C GLU A 28 9.53 3.50 -15.08
N LYS A 29 10.32 2.55 -14.54
CA LYS A 29 10.81 1.37 -15.27
C LYS A 29 10.21 0.09 -14.69
N PRO A 30 9.55 -0.75 -15.50
CA PRO A 30 8.99 -2.02 -15.03
C PRO A 30 10.01 -2.94 -14.34
N SER A 31 11.24 -2.98 -14.85
CA SER A 31 12.33 -3.77 -14.25
C SER A 31 12.71 -3.29 -12.85
N PHE A 32 12.74 -1.98 -12.63
CA PHE A 32 12.99 -1.40 -11.30
C PHE A 32 11.81 -1.65 -10.36
N THR A 33 10.58 -1.52 -10.85
CA THR A 33 9.37 -1.87 -10.09
C THR A 33 9.42 -3.32 -9.63
N ILE A 34 9.80 -4.27 -10.49
CA ILE A 34 9.96 -5.69 -10.12
C ILE A 34 11.05 -5.87 -9.05
N GLN A 35 12.17 -5.14 -9.13
CA GLN A 35 13.23 -5.22 -8.12
C GLN A 35 12.80 -4.67 -6.75
N MET A 36 12.03 -3.57 -6.74
CA MET A 36 11.52 -2.94 -5.52
C MET A 36 10.25 -3.59 -4.97
N HIS A 37 9.52 -4.35 -5.79
CA HIS A 37 8.24 -4.96 -5.45
C HIS A 37 8.29 -5.82 -4.17
N PRO A 38 9.30 -6.67 -3.91
CA PRO A 38 9.39 -7.43 -2.67
C PRO A 38 9.49 -6.53 -1.42
N VAL A 39 10.25 -5.44 -1.50
CA VAL A 39 10.42 -4.47 -0.39
C VAL A 39 9.09 -3.76 -0.12
N HIS A 40 8.46 -3.23 -1.17
CA HIS A 40 7.17 -2.54 -1.07
C HIS A 40 6.08 -3.49 -0.53
N LYS A 41 6.00 -4.72 -1.05
CA LYS A 41 5.01 -5.71 -0.60
C LYS A 41 5.21 -6.11 0.87
N LEU A 42 6.45 -6.37 1.29
CA LEU A 42 6.74 -6.77 2.68
C LEU A 42 6.41 -5.65 3.67
N PHE A 43 6.90 -4.43 3.42
CA PHE A 43 6.59 -3.30 4.30
C PHE A 43 5.11 -2.91 4.25
N GLY A 44 4.43 -3.12 3.12
CA GLY A 44 2.98 -2.99 3.01
C GLY A 44 2.23 -3.95 3.94
N LEU A 45 2.66 -5.23 3.98
CA LEU A 45 2.09 -6.20 4.91
C LEU A 45 2.35 -5.80 6.38
N VAL A 46 3.58 -5.41 6.70
CA VAL A 46 3.95 -4.93 8.04
C VAL A 46 3.09 -3.72 8.44
N MET A 47 2.88 -2.79 7.52
CA MET A 47 2.05 -1.61 7.73
C MET A 47 0.60 -1.99 8.04
N VAL A 48 -0.01 -2.92 7.28
CA VAL A 48 -1.41 -3.33 7.52
C VAL A 48 -1.58 -3.92 8.92
N VAL A 49 -0.65 -4.79 9.33
CA VAL A 49 -0.67 -5.40 10.67
C VAL A 49 -0.46 -4.32 11.75
N ALA A 50 0.55 -3.47 11.58
CA ALA A 50 0.86 -2.40 12.53
C ALA A 50 -0.30 -1.39 12.65
N ALA A 51 -0.90 -0.99 11.54
CA ALA A 51 -2.03 -0.08 11.47
C ALA A 51 -3.27 -0.68 12.17
N SER A 52 -3.56 -1.97 11.93
CA SER A 52 -4.67 -2.67 12.57
C SER A 52 -4.52 -2.67 14.10
N ILE A 53 -3.34 -3.02 14.60
CA ILE A 53 -3.02 -2.99 16.04
C ILE A 53 -3.10 -1.54 16.57
N HIS A 54 -2.56 -0.58 15.83
CA HIS A 54 -2.56 0.83 16.21
C HIS A 54 -3.98 1.39 16.30
N ILE A 55 -4.84 1.12 15.33
CA ILE A 55 -6.25 1.52 15.34
C ILE A 55 -6.99 0.87 16.51
N TRP A 56 -6.79 -0.43 16.73
CA TRP A 56 -7.42 -1.16 17.85
C TRP A 56 -7.11 -0.49 19.20
N PHE A 57 -5.84 -0.21 19.48
CA PHE A 57 -5.44 0.42 20.75
C PHE A 57 -5.76 1.91 20.85
N ASN A 58 -6.05 2.59 19.74
CA ASN A 58 -6.35 4.03 19.70
C ASN A 58 -7.77 4.33 19.16
N PHE A 59 -8.66 3.34 19.18
CA PHE A 59 -9.99 3.45 18.57
C PHE A 59 -10.84 4.59 19.13
N ARG A 60 -10.74 4.86 20.44
CA ARG A 60 -11.44 5.98 21.09
C ARG A 60 -11.02 7.33 20.51
N GLY A 61 -9.72 7.52 20.29
CA GLY A 61 -9.18 8.75 19.70
C GLY A 61 -9.61 8.91 18.24
N LEU A 62 -9.56 7.82 17.47
CA LEU A 62 -10.06 7.81 16.08
C LEU A 62 -11.55 8.15 16.01
N LYS A 63 -12.38 7.54 16.87
CA LYS A 63 -13.81 7.83 16.96
C LYS A 63 -14.07 9.31 17.27
N ALA A 64 -13.34 9.90 18.22
CA ALA A 64 -13.46 11.32 18.52
C ALA A 64 -13.06 12.21 17.33
N HIS A 65 -12.03 11.82 16.57
CA HIS A 65 -11.64 12.55 15.37
C HIS A 65 -12.71 12.45 14.26
N LEU A 66 -13.33 11.28 14.09
CA LEU A 66 -14.43 11.06 13.16
C LEU A 66 -15.73 11.78 13.57
N GLN A 67 -15.89 12.19 14.83
CA GLN A 67 -17.00 13.06 15.24
C GLN A 67 -16.85 14.49 14.73
N ASN A 68 -15.64 14.90 14.32
CA ASN A 68 -15.45 16.16 13.60
C ASN A 68 -15.95 16.00 12.16
N HIS A 69 -17.02 16.71 11.82
CA HIS A 69 -17.69 16.59 10.53
C HIS A 69 -16.73 16.79 9.34
N LYS A 70 -15.75 17.70 9.45
CA LYS A 70 -14.76 17.95 8.39
C LYS A 70 -13.83 16.76 8.18
N ALA A 71 -13.35 16.15 9.26
CA ALA A 71 -12.48 14.97 9.19
C ALA A 71 -13.23 13.75 8.63
N ALA A 72 -14.50 13.58 9.03
CA ALA A 72 -15.35 12.51 8.50
C ALA A 72 -15.61 12.67 6.99
N ILE A 73 -15.96 13.87 6.53
CA ILE A 73 -16.15 14.14 5.10
C ILE A 73 -14.87 13.86 4.34
N PHE A 74 -13.74 14.41 4.79
CA PHE A 74 -12.47 14.23 4.10
C PHE A 74 -12.06 12.76 4.00
N GLY A 75 -12.15 12.02 5.12
CA GLY A 75 -11.90 10.57 5.12
C GLY A 75 -12.85 9.80 4.19
N GLY A 76 -14.14 10.16 4.19
CA GLY A 76 -15.12 9.56 3.29
C GLY A 76 -14.80 9.78 1.82
N VAL A 77 -14.42 11.01 1.43
CA VAL A 77 -13.99 11.33 0.06
C VAL A 77 -12.78 10.48 -0.34
N LEU A 78 -11.78 10.33 0.53
CA LEU A 78 -10.60 9.51 0.24
C LEU A 78 -10.94 8.02 0.08
N VAL A 79 -11.88 7.48 0.88
CA VAL A 79 -12.34 6.09 0.72
C VAL A 79 -13.08 5.91 -0.60
N VAL A 80 -13.94 6.86 -0.98
CA VAL A 80 -14.63 6.82 -2.28
C VAL A 80 -13.61 6.86 -3.42
N ALA A 81 -12.63 7.77 -3.36
CA ALA A 81 -11.56 7.83 -4.35
C ALA A 81 -10.78 6.51 -4.45
N LEU A 82 -10.44 5.88 -3.32
CA LEU A 82 -9.77 4.59 -3.29
C LEU A 82 -10.59 3.48 -3.98
N VAL A 83 -11.89 3.39 -3.67
CA VAL A 83 -12.80 2.41 -4.30
C VAL A 83 -12.89 2.63 -5.81
N LEU A 84 -13.00 3.88 -6.25
CA LEU A 84 -13.03 4.21 -7.68
C LEU A 84 -11.72 3.82 -8.37
N LEU A 85 -10.57 4.06 -7.75
CA LEU A 85 -9.26 3.66 -8.30
C LEU A 85 -9.14 2.14 -8.44
N TYR A 86 -9.66 1.36 -7.49
CA TYR A 86 -9.73 -0.10 -7.66
C TYR A 86 -10.66 -0.53 -8.78
N ALA A 87 -11.82 0.12 -8.93
CA ALA A 87 -12.71 -0.15 -10.05
C ALA A 87 -12.05 0.15 -11.41
N VAL A 88 -11.32 1.26 -11.51
CA VAL A 88 -10.50 1.62 -12.68
C VAL A 88 -9.46 0.54 -12.96
N ALA A 89 -8.72 0.07 -11.96
CA ALA A 89 -7.69 -0.95 -12.13
C ALA A 89 -8.26 -2.30 -12.60
N ILE A 90 -9.41 -2.73 -12.05
CA ILE A 90 -10.06 -4.01 -12.40
C ILE A 90 -10.64 -3.97 -13.82
N ASN A 91 -11.13 -2.82 -14.27
CA ASN A 91 -11.75 -2.65 -15.58
C ASN A 91 -10.73 -2.38 -16.70
N ASN A 92 -9.54 -1.86 -16.37
CA ASN A 92 -8.45 -1.65 -17.33
C ASN A 92 -7.50 -2.84 -17.34
N LYS A 93 -8.00 -3.99 -17.79
CA LYS A 93 -7.19 -5.19 -17.94
C LYS A 93 -6.16 -5.01 -19.04
N LEU A 94 -4.95 -5.51 -18.79
CA LEU A 94 -3.97 -5.70 -19.86
C LEU A 94 -4.47 -6.80 -20.82
N PRO A 95 -4.13 -6.72 -22.12
CA PRO A 95 -4.33 -7.84 -23.04
C PRO A 95 -3.72 -9.13 -22.46
N ASP A 96 -4.46 -10.24 -22.56
CA ASP A 96 -4.10 -11.51 -21.90
C ASP A 96 -2.73 -12.03 -22.36
N ASP A 97 -2.37 -11.84 -23.62
CA ASP A 97 -1.08 -12.21 -24.20
C ASP A 97 0.07 -11.42 -23.58
N LEU A 98 -0.12 -10.12 -23.39
CA LEU A 98 0.88 -9.23 -22.80
C LEU A 98 1.02 -9.49 -21.30
N ALA A 99 -0.09 -9.73 -20.60
CA ALA A 99 -0.09 -10.13 -19.19
C ALA A 99 0.70 -11.44 -18.98
N GLN A 100 0.42 -12.47 -19.77
CA GLN A 100 1.14 -13.75 -19.69
C GLN A 100 2.63 -13.62 -19.97
N GLN A 101 3.02 -12.80 -20.95
CA GLN A 101 4.43 -12.53 -21.25
C GLN A 101 5.13 -11.84 -20.08
N MET A 102 4.49 -10.83 -19.47
CA MET A 102 5.02 -10.14 -18.30
C MET A 102 5.17 -11.07 -17.09
N ASP A 103 4.15 -11.88 -16.80
CA ASP A 103 4.16 -12.84 -15.69
C ASP A 103 5.27 -13.88 -15.87
N SER A 104 5.43 -14.40 -17.08
CA SER A 104 6.48 -15.37 -17.41
C SER A 104 7.88 -14.77 -17.28
N ALA A 105 8.07 -13.53 -17.75
CA ALA A 105 9.34 -12.81 -17.64
C ALA A 105 9.68 -12.49 -16.17
N ALA A 106 8.69 -12.11 -15.36
CA ALA A 106 8.85 -11.87 -13.94
C ALA A 106 9.22 -13.17 -13.20
N ALA A 107 8.51 -14.27 -13.45
CA ALA A 107 8.81 -15.57 -12.85
C ALA A 107 10.23 -16.06 -13.19
N ALA A 108 10.66 -15.89 -14.45
CA ALA A 108 12.02 -16.25 -14.86
C ALA A 108 13.09 -15.38 -14.17
N ALA A 109 12.81 -14.11 -13.90
CA ALA A 109 13.71 -13.23 -13.17
C ALA A 109 13.79 -13.58 -11.67
N GLU A 110 12.69 -14.04 -11.07
CA GLU A 110 12.66 -14.51 -9.68
C GLU A 110 13.40 -15.83 -9.49
N GLN A 111 13.33 -16.76 -10.45
CA GLN A 111 14.05 -18.05 -10.41
C GLN A 111 15.56 -17.94 -10.60
N LYS A 112 16.07 -16.81 -11.11
CA LYS A 112 17.51 -16.55 -11.28
C LYS A 112 18.20 -16.01 -10.02
N LYS A 113 17.47 -15.83 -8.92
CA LYS A 113 18.03 -15.51 -7.60
C LYS A 113 18.18 -16.77 -6.75
#